data_AF-A0A538PRK0-F1
#
_entry.id   AF-A0A538PRK0-F1
#
_cell.length_a   1.000
_cell.length_b   1.000
_cell.length_c   1.000
_cell.angle_alpha   90.00
_cell.angle_beta   90.00
_cell.angle_gamma   90.00
#
_symmetry.space_group_name_H-M   'P 1'
#
loop_
_entity.id
_entity.type
_entity.pdbx_description
1 polymer ?
#
loop_
_entity_poly.entity_id
_entity_poly.type
_entity_poly.pdbx_seq_one_letter_code
_entity_poly.pdbx_strand_id
1 'polypeptide(L)'
;MSAQAATWTIRRGRKHAKIASVARVVLVVSGVLAALLGPLVIAGKPQLLPVHELLGDVAVLSLWTLATVGGLAGVSTGKVALAAVLGVVELVLAGTQKGAFGPTAHAITQVLHVASSIGVVAGGWLLARSVLRREVAPHAVSKPTLAEAAAEFLGKRRIAVTGVSRKPDSGHGANVVYRRLRERGYEVFAVNPNAEVVEGERAYGDLRSIAGGVEAVVIATRPERAIGTVRECAELGVRHVWMHRGVGGTSVSREATEWGRAHGIRVIDGGCPLMFEPAADAGHKAMRGLLTLTGKVPRHVPERSTPGGAI
;
A
#
# COMPACT_ATOMS: atom_id res chain seq x y z
N MET A 1 11.68 5.72 -16.78
CA MET A 1 12.67 5.41 -15.72
C MET A 1 13.35 4.09 -16.06
N SER A 2 14.68 4.02 -16.08
CA SER A 2 15.41 2.79 -16.40
C SER A 2 15.36 1.79 -15.23
N ALA A 3 15.44 0.48 -15.51
CA ALA A 3 15.43 -0.58 -14.51
C ALA A 3 16.54 -0.41 -13.45
N GLN A 4 17.69 0.14 -13.84
CA GLN A 4 18.79 0.45 -12.92
C GLN A 4 18.43 1.56 -11.93
N ALA A 5 17.72 2.62 -12.38
CA ALA A 5 17.25 3.69 -11.50
C ALA A 5 16.24 3.17 -10.47
N ALA A 6 15.35 2.25 -10.86
CA ALA A 6 14.39 1.60 -9.95
C ALA A 6 15.07 0.67 -8.93
N THR A 7 16.12 -0.05 -9.35
CA THR A 7 16.86 -0.94 -8.43
C THR A 7 17.67 -0.14 -7.40
N TRP A 8 18.22 1.00 -7.84
CA TRP A 8 18.99 1.91 -6.98
C TRP A 8 18.10 2.59 -5.93
N THR A 9 16.91 3.06 -6.30
CA THR A 9 15.95 3.66 -5.35
C THR A 9 15.45 2.66 -4.31
N ILE A 10 15.14 1.41 -4.72
CA ILE A 10 14.72 0.34 -3.80
C ILE A 10 15.84 -0.01 -2.80
N ARG A 11 17.11 -0.06 -3.26
CA ARG A 11 18.25 -0.34 -2.37
C ARG A 11 18.49 0.81 -1.39
N ARG A 12 18.31 2.06 -1.82
CA ARG A 12 18.44 3.26 -0.98
C ARG A 12 17.36 3.28 0.12
N GLY A 13 16.10 2.99 -0.23
CA GLY A 13 15.01 2.98 0.74
C GLY A 13 15.15 1.86 1.79
N ARG A 14 15.59 0.67 1.39
CA ARG A 14 15.92 -0.42 2.34
C ARG A 14 17.00 -0.03 3.35
N LYS A 15 18.01 0.75 2.93
CA LYS A 15 19.05 1.25 3.85
C LYS A 15 18.48 2.25 4.85
N HIS A 16 17.70 3.23 4.39
CA HIS A 16 17.06 4.21 5.28
C HIS A 16 16.13 3.55 6.29
N ALA A 17 15.32 2.58 5.87
CA ALA A 17 14.44 1.83 6.76
C ALA A 17 15.20 1.03 7.83
N LYS A 18 16.31 0.38 7.47
CA LYS A 18 17.16 -0.34 8.43
C LYS A 18 17.76 0.61 9.47
N ILE A 19 18.33 1.73 9.03
CA ILE A 19 18.91 2.74 9.92
C ILE A 19 17.84 3.31 10.85
N ALA A 20 16.67 3.69 10.31
CA ALA A 20 15.56 4.22 11.12
C ALA A 20 15.03 3.20 12.14
N SER A 21 15.01 1.91 11.79
CA SER A 21 14.58 0.85 12.71
C SER A 21 15.53 0.71 13.90
N VAL A 22 16.85 0.70 13.63
CA VAL A 22 17.89 0.62 14.66
C VAL A 22 17.88 1.88 15.53
N ALA A 23 17.94 3.07 14.93
CA ALA A 23 17.97 4.33 15.65
C ALA A 23 16.73 4.52 16.55
N ARG A 24 15.55 4.07 16.11
CA ARG A 24 14.33 4.08 16.93
C ARG A 24 14.47 3.20 18.18
N VAL A 25 14.99 1.98 18.03
CA VAL A 25 15.15 1.06 19.18
C VAL A 25 16.14 1.64 20.17
N VAL A 26 17.29 2.11 19.68
CA VAL A 26 18.33 2.74 20.53
C VAL A 26 17.75 3.94 21.28
N LEU A 27 17.07 4.86 20.58
CA LEU A 27 16.44 6.04 21.17
C LEU A 27 15.44 5.69 22.28
N VAL A 28 14.55 4.72 22.05
CA VAL A 28 13.53 4.34 23.03
C VAL A 28 14.17 3.67 24.24
N VAL A 29 15.10 2.74 24.01
CA VAL A 29 15.76 2.02 25.11
C VAL A 29 16.60 2.99 25.94
N SER A 30 17.44 3.81 25.32
CA SER A 30 18.30 4.75 26.05
C SER A 30 17.47 5.83 26.75
N GLY A 31 16.45 6.38 26.10
CA GLY A 31 15.57 7.40 26.68
C GLY A 31 14.75 6.88 27.87
N VAL A 32 14.21 5.66 27.78
CA VAL A 32 13.47 5.03 28.91
C VAL A 32 14.41 4.74 30.08
N LEU A 33 15.60 4.18 29.81
CA LEU A 33 16.58 3.92 30.87
C LEU A 33 17.05 5.23 31.53
N ALA A 34 17.30 6.30 30.76
CA ALA A 34 17.64 7.61 31.30
C ALA A 34 16.53 8.14 32.22
N ALA A 35 15.26 8.05 31.79
CA ALA A 35 14.10 8.48 32.57
C ALA A 35 13.93 7.70 33.89
N LEU A 36 14.26 6.40 33.90
CA LEU A 36 14.24 5.57 35.11
C LEU A 36 15.39 5.89 36.07
N LEU A 37 16.56 6.26 35.56
CA LEU A 37 17.73 6.62 36.38
C LEU A 37 17.63 8.01 36.99
N GLY A 38 16.98 8.97 36.32
CA GLY A 38 16.86 10.36 36.79
C GLY A 38 16.37 10.50 38.24
N PRO A 39 15.22 9.89 38.62
CA PRO A 39 14.73 9.90 40.00
C PRO A 39 15.71 9.30 41.01
N LEU A 40 16.47 8.27 40.61
CA LEU A 40 17.46 7.63 41.49
C LEU A 40 18.66 8.55 41.76
N VAL A 41 19.09 9.32 40.75
CA VAL A 41 20.14 10.33 40.92
C VAL A 41 19.69 11.41 41.90
N ILE A 42 18.45 11.91 41.74
CA ILE A 42 17.85 12.93 42.63
C ILE A 42 17.69 12.39 44.06
N ALA A 43 17.34 11.11 44.21
CA ALA A 43 17.17 10.43 45.50
C ALA A 43 18.51 10.08 46.21
N GLY A 44 19.63 10.64 45.77
CA GLY A 44 20.92 10.50 46.46
C GLY A 44 21.82 9.38 45.94
N LYS A 45 21.69 9.00 44.65
CA LYS A 45 22.62 8.06 43.98
C LYS A 45 23.48 8.76 42.92
N PRO A 46 24.40 9.67 43.29
CA PRO A 46 25.20 10.45 42.33
C PRO A 46 26.11 9.59 41.44
N GLN A 47 26.46 8.38 41.87
CA GLN A 47 27.23 7.42 41.07
C GLN A 47 26.52 6.97 39.77
N LEU A 48 25.20 7.17 39.67
CA LEU A 48 24.42 6.86 38.47
C LEU A 48 24.40 8.02 37.45
N LEU A 49 24.86 9.22 37.85
CA LEU A 49 24.82 10.41 37.01
C LEU A 49 25.57 10.22 35.67
N PRO A 50 26.80 9.66 35.60
CA PRO A 50 27.49 9.48 34.32
C PRO A 50 26.73 8.55 33.36
N VAL A 51 26.04 7.54 33.90
CA VAL A 51 25.25 6.60 33.10
C VAL A 51 23.97 7.27 32.59
N HIS A 52 23.29 8.06 33.42
CA HIS A 52 22.13 8.85 33.01
C HIS A 52 22.48 9.85 31.89
N GLU A 53 23.59 10.58 32.04
CA GLU A 53 24.09 11.53 31.03
C GLU A 53 24.38 10.83 29.69
N LEU A 54 25.14 9.72 29.72
CA LEU A 54 25.46 8.95 28.53
C LEU A 54 24.21 8.44 27.80
N LEU A 55 23.21 7.95 28.54
CA LEU A 55 21.96 7.46 27.95
C LEU A 55 21.14 8.60 27.30
N GLY A 56 21.17 9.79 27.90
CA GLY A 56 20.62 11.02 27.32
C GLY A 56 21.30 11.39 26.01
N ASP A 57 22.64 11.43 25.98
CA ASP A 57 23.41 11.73 24.77
C ASP A 57 23.12 10.73 23.64
N VAL A 58 23.07 9.44 23.96
CA VAL A 58 22.72 8.38 23.00
C VAL A 58 21.30 8.57 22.45
N ALA A 59 20.35 9.00 23.28
CA ALA A 59 18.98 9.28 22.83
C ALA A 59 18.94 10.47 21.86
N VAL A 60 19.65 11.56 22.16
CA VAL A 60 19.75 12.76 21.31
C VAL A 60 20.42 12.44 19.97
N LEU A 61 21.55 11.72 19.99
CA LEU A 61 22.24 11.30 18.75
C LEU A 61 21.36 10.40 17.88
N SER A 62 20.58 9.52 18.50
CA SER A 62 19.62 8.67 17.79
C SER A 62 18.46 9.48 17.21
N LEU A 63 17.99 10.53 17.91
CA LEU A 63 16.96 11.44 17.41
C LEU A 63 17.46 12.23 16.20
N TRP A 64 18.68 12.74 16.24
CA TRP A 64 19.28 13.45 15.10
C TRP A 64 19.57 12.52 13.93
N THR A 65 19.98 11.28 14.18
CA THR A 65 20.07 10.25 13.14
C THR A 65 18.72 10.05 12.44
N LEU A 66 17.63 9.99 13.20
CA LEU A 66 16.27 9.90 12.65
C LEU A 66 15.85 11.17 11.90
N ALA A 67 16.26 12.36 12.35
CA ALA A 67 16.03 13.63 11.66
C ALA A 67 16.75 13.67 10.31
N THR A 68 18.02 13.27 10.26
CA THR A 68 18.81 13.20 9.03
C THR A 68 18.20 12.21 8.04
N VAL A 69 17.93 10.96 8.46
CA VAL A 69 17.31 9.96 7.59
C VAL A 69 15.91 10.40 7.18
N GLY A 70 15.16 11.05 8.06
CA GLY A 70 13.83 11.60 7.75
C GLY A 70 13.86 12.68 6.67
N GLY A 71 14.82 13.59 6.73
CA GLY A 71 15.04 14.58 5.67
C GLY A 71 15.39 13.92 4.33
N LEU A 72 16.31 12.94 4.36
CA LEU A 72 16.69 12.19 3.16
C LEU A 72 15.56 11.33 2.57
N ALA A 73 14.61 10.90 3.42
CA ALA A 73 13.41 10.15 3.05
C ALA A 73 12.22 11.03 2.65
N GLY A 74 12.38 12.36 2.66
CA GLY A 74 11.33 13.32 2.30
C GLY A 74 10.19 13.43 3.31
N VAL A 75 10.43 13.11 4.59
CA VAL A 75 9.47 13.41 5.67
C VAL A 75 9.29 14.93 5.77
N SER A 76 8.09 15.39 6.17
CA SER A 76 7.75 16.81 6.30
C SER A 76 8.79 17.59 7.11
N THR A 77 9.25 18.72 6.57
CA THR A 77 10.27 19.59 7.15
C THR A 77 9.98 19.97 8.61
N GLY A 78 8.71 20.22 8.96
CA GLY A 78 8.33 20.54 10.34
C GLY A 78 8.66 19.43 11.35
N LYS A 79 8.48 18.16 11.00
CA LYS A 79 8.82 17.03 11.88
C LYS A 79 10.33 16.87 12.05
N VAL A 80 11.08 17.08 10.97
CA VAL A 80 12.55 17.02 10.98
C VAL A 80 13.11 18.17 11.81
N ALA A 81 12.61 19.39 11.62
CA ALA A 81 13.02 20.57 12.37
C ALA A 81 12.69 20.42 13.86
N LEU A 82 11.49 19.92 14.20
CA LEU A 82 11.12 19.67 15.59
C LEU A 82 12.08 18.69 16.27
N ALA A 83 12.43 17.59 15.61
CA ALA A 83 13.39 16.62 16.16
C ALA A 83 14.80 17.21 16.33
N ALA A 84 15.25 18.04 15.38
CA ALA A 84 16.53 18.74 15.49
C ALA A 84 16.55 19.69 16.70
N VAL A 85 15.51 20.52 16.84
CA VAL A 85 15.37 21.50 17.93
C VAL A 85 15.25 20.82 19.29
N LEU A 86 14.44 19.74 19.40
CA LEU A 86 14.28 19.01 20.65
C LEU A 86 15.62 18.45 21.17
N GLY A 87 16.49 17.96 20.29
CA GLY A 87 17.82 17.51 20.70
C GLY A 87 18.73 18.64 21.22
N VAL A 88 18.65 19.83 20.62
CA VAL A 88 19.39 21.01 21.11
C VAL A 88 18.87 21.46 22.47
N VAL A 89 17.56 21.52 22.64
CA VAL A 89 16.91 21.86 23.92
C VAL A 89 17.37 20.90 25.02
N GLU A 90 17.45 19.61 24.74
CA GLU A 90 17.89 18.61 25.71
C GLU A 90 19.34 18.84 26.17
N LEU A 91 20.27 19.10 25.24
CA LEU A 91 21.67 19.36 25.58
C LEU A 91 21.83 20.66 26.42
N VAL A 92 21.05 21.70 26.10
CA VAL A 92 21.07 22.96 26.86
C VAL A 92 20.50 22.75 28.27
N LEU A 93 19.39 22.03 28.41
CA LEU A 93 18.79 21.75 29.72
C LEU A 93 19.71 20.86 30.57
N ALA A 94 20.31 19.83 29.99
CA ALA A 94 21.28 18.98 30.69
C ALA A 94 22.50 19.79 31.15
N GLY A 95 23.03 20.67 30.31
CA GLY A 95 24.16 21.53 30.66
C GLY A 95 23.83 22.54 31.77
N THR A 96 22.62 23.11 31.76
CA THR A 96 22.20 24.08 32.78
C THR A 96 21.97 23.43 34.15
N GLN A 97 21.66 22.13 34.25
CA GLN A 97 21.58 21.47 35.57
C GLN A 97 22.91 21.46 36.35
N LYS A 98 24.05 21.64 35.67
CA LYS A 98 25.38 21.73 36.30
C LYS A 98 25.69 23.15 36.82
N GLY A 99 24.87 24.14 36.49
CA GLY A 99 25.06 25.52 36.91
C GLY A 99 24.62 25.79 38.36
N ALA A 100 25.25 26.77 38.99
CA ALA A 100 24.88 27.24 40.33
C ALA A 100 23.62 28.12 40.26
N PHE A 101 22.47 27.49 40.10
CA PHE A 101 21.16 28.15 40.10
C PHE A 101 20.52 28.13 41.50
N GLY A 102 19.68 29.13 41.79
CA GLY A 102 18.84 29.10 42.98
C GLY A 102 17.83 27.94 42.97
N PRO A 103 17.28 27.53 44.13
CA PRO A 103 16.44 26.33 44.24
C PRO A 103 15.25 26.29 43.28
N THR A 104 14.58 27.42 43.08
CA THR A 104 13.43 27.54 42.16
C THR A 104 13.83 27.32 40.70
N ALA A 105 14.95 27.89 40.28
CA ALA A 105 15.45 27.73 38.91
C ALA A 105 15.96 26.30 38.66
N HIS A 106 16.56 25.66 39.67
CA HIS A 106 16.92 24.25 39.60
C HIS A 106 15.68 23.35 39.46
N ALA A 107 14.62 23.59 40.23
CA ALA A 107 13.37 22.83 40.11
C ALA A 107 12.70 23.01 38.73
N ILE A 108 12.69 24.23 38.19
CA ILE A 108 12.14 24.51 36.85
C ILE A 108 12.93 23.76 35.77
N THR A 109 14.25 23.83 35.81
CA THR A 109 15.11 23.13 34.82
C THR A 109 14.96 21.62 34.89
N GLN A 110 14.73 21.03 36.06
CA GLN A 110 14.42 19.60 36.21
C GLN A 110 13.10 19.21 35.54
N VAL A 111 12.02 19.98 35.77
CA VAL A 111 10.71 19.72 35.15
C VAL A 111 10.80 19.85 33.64
N LEU A 112 11.46 20.90 33.15
CA LEU A 112 11.65 21.12 31.72
C LEU A 112 12.46 19.99 31.07
N HIS A 113 13.53 19.53 31.74
CA HIS A 113 14.37 18.43 31.25
C HIS A 113 13.57 17.13 31.13
N VAL A 114 12.80 16.74 32.15
CA VAL A 114 11.95 15.54 32.08
C VAL A 114 10.91 15.66 30.95
N ALA A 115 10.26 16.82 30.81
CA ALA A 115 9.27 17.06 29.77
C ALA A 115 9.89 17.00 28.36
N SER A 116 11.08 17.57 28.16
CA SER A 116 11.80 17.50 26.89
C SER A 116 12.29 16.10 26.56
N SER A 117 12.76 15.31 27.54
CA SER A 117 13.14 13.90 27.33
C SER A 117 11.96 13.05 26.85
N ILE A 118 10.75 13.25 27.42
CA ILE A 118 9.53 12.61 26.93
C ILE A 118 9.24 13.01 25.48
N GLY A 119 9.41 14.29 25.16
CA GLY A 119 9.31 14.83 23.81
C GLY A 119 10.31 14.21 22.83
N VAL A 120 11.56 13.98 23.24
CA VAL A 120 12.60 13.31 22.47
C VAL A 120 12.19 11.87 22.13
N VAL A 121 11.70 11.11 23.12
CA VAL A 121 11.27 9.71 22.92
C VAL A 121 10.04 9.63 22.01
N ALA A 122 9.00 10.40 22.32
CA ALA A 122 7.75 10.40 21.56
C ALA A 122 7.94 10.96 20.13
N GLY A 123 8.65 12.08 20.01
CA GLY A 123 8.98 12.72 18.74
C GLY A 123 9.83 11.82 17.85
N GLY A 124 10.88 11.20 18.42
CA GLY A 124 11.72 10.23 17.73
C GLY A 124 10.92 9.01 17.25
N TRP A 125 10.03 8.46 18.07
CA TRP A 125 9.16 7.35 17.67
C TRP A 125 8.21 7.71 16.52
N LEU A 126 7.57 8.88 16.59
CA LEU A 126 6.67 9.36 15.54
C LEU A 126 7.41 9.67 14.22
N LEU A 127 8.61 10.23 14.33
CA LEU A 127 9.47 10.50 13.18
C LEU A 127 9.94 9.19 12.53
N ALA A 128 10.46 8.24 13.32
CA ALA A 128 10.84 6.92 12.83
C ALA A 128 9.66 6.20 12.15
N ARG A 129 8.46 6.25 12.74
CA ARG A 129 7.25 5.72 12.10
C ARG A 129 6.96 6.38 10.75
N SER A 130 7.18 7.69 10.64
CA SER A 130 7.00 8.44 9.39
C SER A 130 8.03 8.03 8.33
N VAL A 131 9.30 7.82 8.71
CA VAL A 131 10.35 7.30 7.82
C VAL A 131 10.04 5.89 7.36
N LEU A 132 9.72 4.98 8.29
CA LEU A 132 9.41 3.58 7.97
C LEU A 132 8.18 3.47 7.08
N ARG A 133 7.13 4.28 7.31
CA ARG A 133 5.98 4.35 6.39
C ARG A 133 6.38 4.78 4.98
N ARG A 134 7.30 5.73 4.83
CA ARG A 134 7.72 6.20 3.50
C ARG A 134 8.67 5.24 2.79
N GLU A 135 9.58 4.60 3.53
CA GLU A 135 10.67 3.80 2.96
C GLU A 135 10.33 2.31 2.86
N VAL A 136 9.53 1.79 3.78
CA VAL A 136 9.01 0.41 3.74
C VAL A 136 7.68 0.37 2.98
N ALA A 137 6.84 1.40 3.10
CA ALA A 137 5.52 1.44 2.45
C ALA A 137 5.36 2.35 1.22
N PRO A 138 6.33 2.45 0.28
CA PRO A 138 5.93 2.63 -1.11
C PRO A 138 5.21 1.37 -1.62
N HIS A 139 5.61 0.17 -1.15
CA HIS A 139 5.18 -1.13 -1.70
C HIS A 139 4.91 -2.25 -0.64
N ALA A 140 4.86 -1.94 0.66
CA ALA A 140 4.47 -2.92 1.69
C ALA A 140 2.96 -2.94 1.95
N VAL A 141 2.30 -3.93 1.35
CA VAL A 141 1.11 -4.69 1.80
C VAL A 141 -0.06 -3.88 2.37
N SER A 142 -0.73 -3.13 1.50
CA SER A 142 -2.14 -2.80 1.66
C SER A 142 -2.90 -3.60 0.61
N LYS A 143 -3.81 -4.50 1.02
CA LYS A 143 -4.77 -5.11 0.08
C LYS A 143 -5.45 -3.93 -0.63
N PRO A 144 -5.22 -3.72 -1.94
CA PRO A 144 -5.83 -2.60 -2.64
C PRO A 144 -7.34 -2.64 -2.38
N THR A 145 -7.91 -1.49 -2.08
CA THR A 145 -9.36 -1.35 -2.09
C THR A 145 -9.88 -1.77 -3.46
N LEU A 146 -11.12 -2.23 -3.54
CA LEU A 146 -11.70 -2.55 -4.84
C LEU A 146 -11.66 -1.35 -5.80
N ALA A 147 -11.80 -0.13 -5.29
CA ALA A 147 -11.72 1.08 -6.10
C ALA A 147 -10.33 1.28 -6.72
N GLU A 148 -9.25 1.06 -5.96
CA GLU A 148 -7.88 1.15 -6.48
C GLU A 148 -7.59 0.05 -7.51
N ALA A 149 -8.00 -1.18 -7.23
CA ALA A 149 -7.84 -2.29 -8.17
C ALA A 149 -8.65 -2.05 -9.46
N ALA A 150 -9.87 -1.51 -9.34
CA ALA A 150 -10.70 -1.15 -10.47
C ALA A 150 -10.08 -0.02 -11.30
N ALA A 151 -9.52 1.01 -10.66
CA ALA A 151 -8.82 2.09 -11.34
C ALA A 151 -7.58 1.59 -12.09
N GLU A 152 -6.81 0.66 -11.50
CA GLU A 152 -5.66 0.03 -12.18
C GLU A 152 -6.11 -0.79 -13.41
N PHE A 153 -7.19 -1.56 -13.28
CA PHE A 153 -7.76 -2.35 -14.36
C PHE A 153 -8.30 -1.45 -15.50
N LEU A 154 -9.08 -0.44 -15.16
CA LEU A 154 -9.69 0.49 -16.12
C LEU A 154 -8.70 1.52 -16.68
N GLY A 155 -7.48 1.60 -16.12
CA GLY A 155 -6.37 2.31 -16.75
C GLY A 155 -5.82 1.62 -17.99
N LYS A 156 -6.22 0.36 -18.26
CA LYS A 156 -5.84 -0.40 -19.46
C LYS A 156 -6.76 -0.07 -20.63
N ARG A 157 -6.21 0.04 -21.84
CA ARG A 157 -6.98 0.46 -23.03
C ARG A 157 -7.44 -0.73 -23.87
N ARG A 158 -6.62 -1.80 -23.94
CA ARG A 158 -6.92 -3.02 -24.72
C ARG A 158 -7.48 -4.10 -23.81
N ILE A 159 -8.79 -4.32 -23.87
CA ILE A 159 -9.52 -5.20 -22.93
C ILE A 159 -10.25 -6.31 -23.69
N ALA A 160 -10.00 -7.57 -23.34
CA ALA A 160 -10.84 -8.67 -23.81
C ALA A 160 -12.02 -8.92 -22.85
N VAL A 161 -13.19 -9.24 -23.40
CA VAL A 161 -14.37 -9.64 -22.63
C VAL A 161 -14.76 -11.05 -23.08
N THR A 162 -14.63 -12.03 -22.19
CA THR A 162 -14.98 -13.42 -22.50
C THR A 162 -16.42 -13.72 -22.14
N GLY A 163 -17.10 -14.54 -22.95
CA GLY A 163 -18.50 -14.90 -22.73
C GLY A 163 -19.49 -13.95 -23.42
N VAL A 164 -19.00 -13.08 -24.31
CA VAL A 164 -19.80 -12.18 -25.12
C VAL A 164 -20.67 -13.00 -26.09
N SER A 165 -21.98 -12.84 -26.00
CA SER A 165 -22.96 -13.67 -26.71
C SER A 165 -23.24 -13.14 -28.11
N ARG A 166 -23.44 -14.05 -29.07
CA ARG A 166 -23.95 -13.72 -30.42
C ARG A 166 -25.39 -13.20 -30.42
N LYS A 167 -26.11 -13.35 -29.31
CA LYS A 167 -27.48 -12.85 -29.14
C LYS A 167 -27.40 -11.50 -28.41
N PRO A 168 -27.39 -10.36 -29.11
CA PRO A 168 -27.16 -9.05 -28.51
C PRO A 168 -28.21 -8.69 -27.43
N ASP A 169 -29.47 -9.11 -27.62
CA ASP A 169 -30.57 -8.78 -26.71
C ASP A 169 -30.77 -9.79 -25.57
N SER A 170 -29.82 -10.70 -25.37
CA SER A 170 -29.93 -11.75 -24.33
C SER A 170 -29.81 -11.24 -22.89
N GLY A 171 -29.56 -9.93 -22.68
CA GLY A 171 -29.34 -9.36 -21.35
C GLY A 171 -28.10 -9.91 -20.64
N HIS A 172 -27.21 -10.59 -21.35
CA HIS A 172 -26.00 -11.17 -20.79
C HIS A 172 -25.04 -10.07 -20.32
N GLY A 173 -24.56 -10.18 -19.07
CA GLY A 173 -23.65 -9.20 -18.48
C GLY A 173 -22.39 -8.95 -19.32
N ALA A 174 -21.90 -9.97 -20.04
CA ALA A 174 -20.78 -9.83 -20.97
C ALA A 174 -21.03 -8.83 -22.10
N ASN A 175 -22.20 -8.87 -22.76
CA ASN A 175 -22.57 -7.94 -23.84
C ASN A 175 -22.76 -6.52 -23.32
N VAL A 176 -23.33 -6.36 -22.12
CA VAL A 176 -23.45 -5.05 -21.46
C VAL A 176 -22.06 -4.47 -21.19
N VAL A 177 -21.14 -5.26 -20.63
CA VAL A 177 -19.76 -4.83 -20.39
C VAL A 177 -19.04 -4.47 -21.70
N TYR A 178 -19.15 -5.34 -22.69
CA TYR A 178 -18.54 -5.17 -24.01
C TYR A 178 -18.95 -3.85 -24.68
N ARG A 179 -20.26 -3.60 -24.82
CA ARG A 179 -20.79 -2.36 -25.40
C ARG A 179 -20.34 -1.13 -24.63
N ARG A 180 -20.48 -1.17 -23.30
CA ARG A 180 -20.17 -0.01 -22.47
C ARG A 180 -18.71 0.38 -22.51
N LEU A 181 -17.79 -0.58 -22.49
CA LEU A 181 -16.37 -0.29 -22.64
C LEU A 181 -16.07 0.29 -24.03
N ARG A 182 -16.70 -0.19 -25.10
CA ARG A 182 -16.55 0.41 -26.45
C ARG A 182 -17.06 1.85 -26.50
N GLU A 183 -18.25 2.12 -25.96
CA GLU A 183 -18.83 3.48 -25.87
C GLU A 183 -17.90 4.46 -25.12
N ARG A 184 -17.11 3.95 -24.17
CA ARG A 184 -16.15 4.74 -23.39
C ARG A 184 -14.77 4.84 -24.05
N GLY A 185 -14.66 4.40 -25.31
CA GLY A 185 -13.45 4.57 -26.14
C GLY A 185 -12.32 3.62 -25.78
N TYR A 186 -12.62 2.45 -25.22
CA TYR A 186 -11.64 1.36 -25.07
C TYR A 186 -11.55 0.54 -26.36
N GLU A 187 -10.40 -0.10 -26.59
CA GLU A 187 -10.23 -1.10 -27.64
C GLU A 187 -10.64 -2.46 -27.04
N VAL A 188 -11.85 -2.90 -27.37
CA VAL A 188 -12.48 -4.04 -26.70
C VAL A 188 -12.62 -5.22 -27.65
N PHE A 189 -12.23 -6.40 -27.20
CA PHE A 189 -12.28 -7.64 -27.98
C PHE A 189 -13.30 -8.61 -27.41
N ALA A 190 -14.28 -9.01 -28.22
CA ALA A 190 -15.22 -10.06 -27.86
C ALA A 190 -14.54 -11.42 -27.97
N VAL A 191 -14.60 -12.23 -26.91
CA VAL A 191 -14.08 -13.61 -26.92
C VAL A 191 -15.21 -14.60 -26.72
N ASN A 192 -15.45 -15.41 -27.76
CA ASN A 192 -16.47 -16.44 -27.82
C ASN A 192 -16.01 -17.58 -28.76
N PRO A 193 -15.62 -18.76 -28.23
CA PRO A 193 -15.19 -19.91 -29.03
C PRO A 193 -16.20 -20.40 -30.07
N ASN A 194 -17.47 -20.05 -29.90
CA ASN A 194 -18.53 -20.54 -30.76
C ASN A 194 -18.90 -19.52 -31.83
N ALA A 195 -18.29 -18.33 -31.89
CA ALA A 195 -18.73 -17.22 -32.72
C ALA A 195 -17.57 -16.51 -33.41
N GLU A 196 -17.70 -16.26 -34.71
CA GLU A 196 -16.72 -15.45 -35.47
C GLU A 196 -17.08 -13.96 -35.48
N VAL A 197 -18.36 -13.63 -35.31
CA VAL A 197 -18.87 -12.26 -35.29
C VAL A 197 -19.85 -12.09 -34.13
N VAL A 198 -19.71 -10.99 -33.39
CA VAL A 198 -20.68 -10.55 -32.38
C VAL A 198 -20.90 -9.05 -32.53
N GLU A 199 -22.17 -8.63 -32.55
CA GLU A 199 -22.56 -7.21 -32.64
C GLU A 199 -21.90 -6.47 -33.81
N GLY A 200 -21.79 -7.15 -34.97
CA GLY A 200 -21.19 -6.62 -36.20
C GLY A 200 -19.67 -6.58 -36.21
N GLU A 201 -19.00 -6.97 -35.13
CA GLU A 201 -17.55 -6.96 -34.99
C GLU A 201 -16.97 -8.38 -34.92
N ARG A 202 -15.70 -8.51 -35.26
CA ARG A 202 -14.97 -9.78 -35.13
C ARG A 202 -14.95 -10.24 -33.67
N ALA A 203 -15.34 -11.49 -33.45
CA ALA A 203 -15.15 -12.21 -32.21
C ALA A 203 -14.00 -13.21 -32.35
N TYR A 204 -13.29 -13.42 -31.25
CA TYR A 204 -12.11 -14.29 -31.16
C TYR A 204 -12.46 -15.56 -30.39
N GLY A 205 -11.90 -16.69 -30.82
CA GLY A 205 -12.13 -17.96 -30.12
C GLY A 205 -11.43 -18.04 -28.77
N ASP A 206 -10.31 -17.33 -28.64
CA ASP A 206 -9.40 -17.35 -27.50
C ASP A 206 -8.64 -16.01 -27.38
N LEU A 207 -7.83 -15.84 -26.34
CA LEU A 207 -7.06 -14.60 -26.15
C LEU A 207 -5.81 -14.54 -27.05
N ARG A 208 -5.22 -15.69 -27.38
CA ARG A 208 -3.99 -15.82 -28.19
C ARG A 208 -4.16 -15.33 -29.62
N SER A 209 -5.36 -15.48 -30.19
CA SER A 209 -5.68 -15.06 -31.55
C SER A 209 -5.86 -13.54 -31.72
N ILE A 210 -5.88 -12.77 -30.62
CA ILE A 210 -5.97 -11.30 -30.67
C ILE A 210 -4.61 -10.71 -31.04
N ALA A 211 -4.52 -10.11 -32.24
CA ALA A 211 -3.29 -9.50 -32.72
C ALA A 211 -2.80 -8.40 -31.78
N GLY A 212 -1.51 -8.44 -31.41
CA GLY A 212 -0.92 -7.53 -30.42
C GLY A 212 -1.32 -7.80 -28.96
N GLY A 213 -2.12 -8.84 -28.69
CA GLY A 213 -2.55 -9.21 -27.34
C GLY A 213 -3.51 -8.21 -26.68
N VAL A 214 -3.73 -8.38 -25.37
CA VAL A 214 -4.56 -7.49 -24.54
C VAL A 214 -3.87 -7.17 -23.23
N GLU A 215 -4.24 -6.05 -22.61
CA GLU A 215 -3.67 -5.61 -21.34
C GLU A 215 -4.46 -6.11 -20.13
N ALA A 216 -5.77 -6.34 -20.31
CA ALA A 216 -6.67 -6.79 -19.25
C ALA A 216 -7.81 -7.66 -19.80
N VAL A 217 -8.37 -8.51 -18.95
CA VAL A 217 -9.43 -9.47 -19.32
C VAL A 217 -10.58 -9.40 -18.33
N VAL A 218 -11.80 -9.20 -18.85
CA VAL A 218 -13.05 -9.42 -18.11
C VAL A 218 -13.55 -10.83 -18.41
N ILE A 219 -13.66 -11.66 -17.36
CA ILE A 219 -14.23 -13.00 -17.42
C ILE A 219 -15.71 -12.91 -17.08
N ALA A 220 -16.57 -13.06 -18.08
CA ALA A 220 -18.03 -13.10 -17.94
C ALA A 220 -18.63 -14.43 -18.44
N THR A 221 -17.87 -15.52 -18.36
CA THR A 221 -18.34 -16.91 -18.63
C THR A 221 -18.91 -17.57 -17.37
N ARG A 222 -19.41 -18.80 -17.47
CA ARG A 222 -19.72 -19.60 -16.27
C ARG A 222 -18.45 -19.85 -15.42
N PRO A 223 -18.55 -19.97 -14.08
CA PRO A 223 -17.40 -20.12 -13.18
C PRO A 223 -16.45 -21.26 -13.54
N GLU A 224 -16.99 -22.38 -14.02
CA GLU A 224 -16.23 -23.60 -14.34
C GLU A 224 -15.26 -23.37 -15.52
N ARG A 225 -15.50 -22.34 -16.33
CA ARG A 225 -14.66 -21.97 -17.48
C ARG A 225 -13.58 -20.95 -17.12
N ALA A 226 -13.72 -20.26 -15.98
CA ALA A 226 -12.86 -19.14 -15.62
C ALA A 226 -11.38 -19.54 -15.47
N ILE A 227 -11.09 -20.74 -14.94
CA ILE A 227 -9.71 -21.21 -14.76
C ILE A 227 -8.95 -21.32 -16.09
N GLY A 228 -9.63 -21.74 -17.17
CA GLY A 228 -9.02 -21.82 -18.50
C GLY A 228 -8.56 -20.46 -18.98
N THR A 229 -9.42 -19.44 -18.85
CA THR A 229 -9.09 -18.06 -19.21
C THR A 229 -7.96 -17.50 -18.34
N VAL A 230 -7.95 -17.78 -17.03
CA VAL A 230 -6.88 -17.31 -16.13
C VAL A 230 -5.53 -17.94 -16.48
N ARG A 231 -5.49 -19.24 -16.82
CA ARG A 231 -4.26 -19.90 -17.28
C ARG A 231 -3.75 -19.29 -18.58
N GLU A 232 -4.64 -19.07 -19.54
CA GLU A 232 -4.29 -18.39 -20.79
C GLU A 232 -3.77 -16.97 -20.54
N CYS A 233 -4.36 -16.22 -19.61
CA CYS A 233 -3.83 -14.91 -19.19
C CYS A 233 -2.39 -15.03 -18.65
N ALA A 234 -2.10 -16.04 -17.84
CA ALA A 234 -0.77 -16.23 -17.27
C ALA A 234 0.29 -16.50 -18.35
N GLU A 235 -0.03 -17.38 -19.30
CA GLU A 235 0.79 -17.75 -20.46
C GLU A 235 1.08 -16.52 -21.34
N LEU A 236 0.07 -15.70 -21.59
CA LEU A 236 0.16 -14.49 -22.41
C LEU A 236 0.79 -13.29 -21.68
N GLY A 237 1.11 -13.43 -20.39
CA GLY A 237 1.65 -12.32 -19.60
C GLY A 237 0.60 -11.26 -19.18
N VAL A 238 -0.69 -11.53 -19.33
CA VAL A 238 -1.78 -10.65 -18.88
C VAL A 238 -1.89 -10.73 -17.36
N ARG A 239 -1.74 -9.58 -16.68
CA ARG A 239 -1.69 -9.52 -15.21
C ARG A 239 -2.93 -8.90 -14.56
N HIS A 240 -3.95 -8.52 -15.34
CA HIS A 240 -5.15 -7.84 -14.87
C HIS A 240 -6.40 -8.60 -15.30
N VAL A 241 -7.07 -9.23 -14.34
CA VAL A 241 -8.25 -10.06 -14.58
C VAL A 241 -9.41 -9.61 -13.68
N TRP A 242 -10.59 -9.52 -14.26
CA TRP A 242 -11.83 -9.23 -13.53
C TRP A 242 -12.88 -10.31 -13.81
N MET A 243 -13.27 -11.07 -12.78
CA MET A 243 -14.38 -12.02 -12.85
C MET A 243 -15.70 -11.31 -12.55
N HIS A 244 -16.57 -11.24 -13.54
CA HIS A 244 -17.85 -10.56 -13.45
C HIS A 244 -18.77 -11.24 -12.42
N ARG A 245 -19.48 -10.43 -11.63
CA ARG A 245 -20.62 -10.88 -10.82
C ARG A 245 -21.65 -9.77 -10.77
N GLY A 246 -22.84 -10.07 -11.27
CA GLY A 246 -23.98 -9.15 -11.30
C GLY A 246 -25.25 -9.82 -10.80
N VAL A 247 -26.39 -9.24 -11.15
CA VAL A 247 -27.72 -9.79 -10.78
C VAL A 247 -28.00 -11.10 -11.52
N GLY A 248 -27.57 -11.22 -12.79
CA GLY A 248 -27.82 -12.39 -13.64
C GLY A 248 -26.88 -13.57 -13.43
N GLY A 249 -25.98 -13.53 -12.43
CA GLY A 249 -25.07 -14.63 -12.13
C GLY A 249 -23.64 -14.19 -11.82
N THR A 250 -22.76 -15.18 -11.70
CA THR A 250 -21.36 -15.00 -11.30
C THR A 250 -20.45 -15.79 -12.24
N SER A 251 -19.29 -15.21 -12.54
CA SER A 251 -18.14 -15.84 -13.20
C SER A 251 -17.01 -16.14 -12.22
N VAL A 252 -17.15 -15.73 -10.96
CA VAL A 252 -16.18 -15.94 -9.91
C VAL A 252 -16.03 -17.43 -9.62
N SER A 253 -14.82 -17.95 -9.83
CA SER A 253 -14.40 -19.28 -9.40
C SER A 253 -13.29 -19.12 -8.36
N ARG A 254 -13.43 -19.83 -7.23
CA ARG A 254 -12.43 -19.84 -6.17
C ARG A 254 -11.10 -20.37 -6.69
N GLU A 255 -11.12 -21.50 -7.39
CA GLU A 255 -9.95 -22.13 -8.01
C GLU A 255 -9.22 -21.14 -8.93
N ALA A 256 -9.95 -20.52 -9.86
CA ALA A 256 -9.38 -19.56 -10.80
C ALA A 256 -8.79 -18.33 -10.10
N THR A 257 -9.44 -17.87 -9.03
CA THR A 257 -9.01 -16.72 -8.24
C THR A 257 -7.72 -17.00 -7.48
N GLU A 258 -7.67 -18.11 -6.74
CA GLU A 258 -6.50 -18.53 -5.95
C GLU A 258 -5.33 -18.83 -6.88
N TRP A 259 -5.56 -19.59 -7.96
CA TRP A 259 -4.53 -19.91 -8.94
C TRP A 259 -3.99 -18.65 -9.64
N GLY A 260 -4.85 -17.73 -10.08
CA GLY A 260 -4.41 -16.50 -10.73
C GLY A 260 -3.55 -15.64 -9.81
N ARG A 261 -3.98 -15.45 -8.55
CA ARG A 261 -3.20 -14.74 -7.54
C ARG A 261 -1.86 -15.42 -7.28
N ALA A 262 -1.84 -16.75 -7.21
CA ALA A 262 -0.62 -17.55 -7.05
C ALA A 262 0.43 -17.26 -8.16
N HIS A 263 -0.05 -16.97 -9.38
CA HIS A 263 0.76 -16.77 -10.58
C HIS A 263 0.95 -15.29 -10.95
N GLY A 264 0.87 -14.38 -9.97
CA GLY A 264 1.16 -12.97 -10.19
C GLY A 264 0.06 -12.19 -10.92
N ILE A 265 -1.15 -12.75 -11.07
CA ILE A 265 -2.29 -12.05 -11.68
C ILE A 265 -3.08 -11.31 -10.60
N ARG A 266 -3.39 -10.03 -10.85
CA ARG A 266 -4.35 -9.29 -10.05
C ARG A 266 -5.76 -9.71 -10.46
N VAL A 267 -6.41 -10.51 -9.61
CA VAL A 267 -7.76 -11.02 -9.84
C VAL A 267 -8.77 -10.25 -8.98
N ILE A 268 -9.65 -9.48 -9.63
CA ILE A 268 -10.85 -8.90 -9.05
C ILE A 268 -11.98 -9.94 -9.16
N ASP A 269 -12.40 -10.51 -8.03
CA ASP A 269 -13.31 -11.65 -7.91
C ASP A 269 -14.74 -11.24 -7.54
N GLY A 270 -15.30 -10.28 -8.29
CA GLY A 270 -16.71 -9.91 -8.19
C GLY A 270 -17.01 -8.49 -8.64
N GLY A 271 -18.30 -8.17 -8.71
CA GLY A 271 -18.81 -6.90 -9.23
C GLY A 271 -18.73 -6.79 -10.74
N CYS A 272 -18.96 -5.56 -11.23
CA CYS A 272 -18.93 -5.23 -12.64
C CYS A 272 -17.98 -4.03 -12.85
N PRO A 273 -17.13 -4.04 -13.89
CA PRO A 273 -16.27 -2.88 -14.21
C PRO A 273 -17.06 -1.57 -14.36
N LEU A 274 -18.33 -1.66 -14.78
CA LEU A 274 -19.25 -0.54 -15.00
C LEU A 274 -19.70 0.13 -13.69
N MET A 275 -19.27 -0.38 -12.53
CA MET A 275 -19.50 0.26 -11.24
C MET A 275 -18.46 1.35 -10.91
N PHE A 276 -17.42 1.48 -11.73
CA PHE A 276 -16.25 2.33 -11.48
C PHE A 276 -15.94 3.23 -12.66
N GLU A 277 -15.46 4.44 -12.36
CA GLU A 277 -15.04 5.37 -13.40
C GLU A 277 -13.76 4.87 -14.11
N PRO A 278 -13.61 5.17 -15.41
CA PRO A 278 -14.49 5.98 -16.28
C PRO A 278 -15.61 5.16 -16.96
N ALA A 279 -15.73 3.86 -16.66
CA ALA A 279 -16.72 2.98 -17.28
C ALA A 279 -18.15 3.18 -16.75
N ALA A 280 -18.30 3.90 -15.64
CA ALA A 280 -19.52 3.88 -14.85
C ALA A 280 -20.74 4.53 -15.50
N ASP A 281 -21.91 4.06 -15.08
CA ASP A 281 -23.21 4.71 -15.27
C ASP A 281 -23.98 4.78 -13.94
N ALA A 282 -25.05 5.58 -13.92
CA ALA A 282 -25.83 5.82 -12.70
C ALA A 282 -26.43 4.53 -12.11
N GLY A 283 -26.91 3.61 -12.97
CA GLY A 283 -27.50 2.36 -12.54
C GLY A 283 -26.48 1.44 -11.88
N HIS A 284 -25.31 1.26 -12.49
CA HIS A 284 -24.25 0.44 -11.92
C HIS A 284 -23.62 1.08 -10.66
N LYS A 285 -23.54 2.41 -10.56
CA LYS A 285 -23.13 3.08 -9.32
C LYS A 285 -24.09 2.78 -8.16
N ALA A 286 -25.39 2.84 -8.38
CA ALA A 286 -26.39 2.47 -7.38
C ALA A 286 -26.28 0.98 -7.01
N MET A 287 -26.13 0.11 -8.01
CA MET A 287 -25.97 -1.33 -7.82
C MET A 287 -24.72 -1.66 -7.00
N ARG A 288 -23.61 -0.92 -7.17
CA ARG A 288 -22.39 -1.08 -6.36
C ARG A 288 -22.70 -0.95 -4.87
N GLY A 289 -23.49 0.05 -4.47
CA GLY A 289 -23.89 0.26 -3.07
C GLY A 289 -24.62 -0.96 -2.51
N LEU A 290 -25.67 -1.40 -3.21
CA LEU A 290 -26.47 -2.56 -2.82
C LEU A 290 -25.66 -3.87 -2.76
N LEU A 291 -24.84 -4.14 -3.77
CA LEU A 291 -24.05 -5.38 -3.83
C LEU A 291 -22.87 -5.39 -2.85
N THR A 292 -22.39 -4.22 -2.44
CA THR A 292 -21.39 -4.09 -1.36
C THR A 292 -22.01 -4.39 0.01
N LEU A 293 -23.25 -3.96 0.25
CA LEU A 293 -23.98 -4.26 1.48
C LEU A 293 -24.30 -5.75 1.62
N THR A 294 -24.64 -6.42 0.52
CA THR A 294 -24.97 -7.85 0.48
C THR A 294 -23.73 -8.77 0.37
N GLY A 295 -22.51 -8.23 0.39
CA GLY A 295 -21.27 -9.00 0.33
C GLY A 295 -20.97 -9.66 -1.02
N LYS A 296 -21.76 -9.37 -2.06
CA LYS A 296 -21.55 -9.90 -3.42
C LYS A 296 -20.37 -9.22 -4.13
N VAL A 297 -19.98 -8.02 -3.70
CA VAL A 297 -18.82 -7.27 -4.18
C VAL A 297 -17.75 -7.21 -3.08
N PRO A 298 -16.48 -7.59 -3.36
CA PRO A 298 -15.42 -7.54 -2.36
C PRO A 298 -15.07 -6.09 -2.00
N ARG A 299 -14.70 -5.83 -0.74
CA ARG A 299 -14.23 -4.48 -0.32
C ARG A 299 -12.76 -4.25 -0.65
N HIS A 300 -11.98 -5.33 -0.62
CA HIS A 300 -10.54 -5.32 -0.88
C HIS A 300 -10.22 -6.47 -1.81
N VAL A 301 -9.22 -6.28 -2.66
CA VAL A 301 -8.72 -7.30 -3.57
C VAL A 301 -7.42 -7.85 -2.96
N PRO A 302 -7.38 -9.14 -2.57
CA PRO A 302 -6.15 -9.79 -2.11
C PRO A 302 -5.00 -9.65 -3.11
N GLU A 303 -3.78 -9.63 -2.59
CA GLU A 303 -2.59 -9.44 -3.40
C GLU A 303 -2.34 -10.61 -4.34
N ARG A 304 -1.63 -10.31 -5.42
CA ARG A 304 -0.95 -11.32 -6.25
C ARG A 304 0.29 -11.78 -5.48
N SER A 305 0.51 -13.08 -5.35
CA SER A 305 1.80 -13.56 -4.83
C SER A 305 2.86 -13.38 -5.91
N THR A 306 4.06 -13.01 -5.49
CA THR A 306 5.21 -12.99 -6.39
C THR A 306 5.67 -14.44 -6.56
N PRO A 307 5.78 -14.99 -7.78
CA PRO A 307 6.36 -16.32 -7.97
C PRO A 307 7.78 -16.32 -7.37
N GLY A 308 8.03 -17.15 -6.35
CA GLY A 308 9.33 -17.27 -5.69
C GLY A 308 9.41 -16.77 -4.23
N GLY A 309 8.33 -16.22 -3.67
CA GLY A 309 8.24 -15.94 -2.23
C GLY A 309 7.88 -17.19 -1.43
N ALA A 310 8.72 -18.24 -1.50
CA ALA A 310 8.67 -19.30 -0.50
C ALA A 310 9.18 -18.75 0.84
N ILE A 311 8.44 -19.11 1.87
CA ILE A 311 8.54 -18.77 3.30
C ILE A 311 9.96 -18.95 3.83
#